data_AF-A0A9K3L599-F1
#
_entry.id   AF-A0A9K3L599-F1
#
_cell.length_a   1.000
_cell.length_b   1.000
_cell.length_c   1.000
_cell.angle_alpha   90.00
_cell.angle_beta   90.00
_cell.angle_gamma   90.00
#
_symmetry.space_group_name_H-M   'P 1'
#
loop_
_entity.id
_entity.type
_entity.pdbx_description
1 polymer ?
#
loop_
_entity_poly.entity_id
_entity_poly.type
_entity_poly.pdbx_seq_one_letter_code
_entity_poly.pdbx_strand_id
1 'polypeptide(L)'
;MNEIVASLISHGIEATRHTIYNHEKKLRKKSISNHLNGFHQRRQLPTPASTIPSPFASTNQGGRPKGSQRGRPKSSTAISSRFKVEKETNDGLEYAASKIIKARAEAKASSTTIAKGIISSIIDEANTLHNLKGHAMLKRSTVLSRVNRGNPKGWAGTPTTSSPMQLVEPMLVALCVRRIRSGNPFDCTEFLAVASSLIKDTPTEKAILEHRRLSKKPSSAPLLGKKYYYNFLRRNGSSLQSTKATKNDTKIKEQEKQQQQQRNDRKRKAPDDLRLKVAECKSIEEGKWTVKHFKTMCTYKKQKDDTALAKTLTALKDQWNERRNRLSPRYAPEYSLPPTITDDLPAPPRPPPTAAAIFNDTNSKDNEEQKLTVSLL
;
A
#
# COMPACT_ATOMS: atom_id res chain seq x y z
N MET A 1 -26.08 31.09 6.70
CA MET A 1 -26.14 30.72 5.26
C MET A 1 -25.70 31.88 4.36
N ASN A 2 -26.15 33.11 4.61
CA ASN A 2 -25.81 34.31 3.81
C ASN A 2 -24.29 34.57 3.71
N GLU A 3 -23.53 34.31 4.76
CA GLU A 3 -22.05 34.42 4.75
C GLU A 3 -21.37 33.43 3.79
N ILE A 4 -21.92 32.23 3.64
CA ILE A 4 -21.38 31.19 2.73
C ILE A 4 -21.66 31.60 1.29
N VAL A 5 -22.84 32.15 1.03
CA VAL A 5 -23.23 32.65 -0.29
C VAL A 5 -22.36 33.85 -0.68
N ALA A 6 -22.16 34.81 0.23
CA ALA A 6 -21.28 35.96 0.00
C ALA A 6 -19.82 35.54 -0.25
N SER A 7 -19.32 34.53 0.49
CA SER A 7 -17.99 33.97 0.27
C SER A 7 -17.88 33.27 -1.09
N LEU A 8 -18.88 32.53 -1.53
CA LEU A 8 -18.84 31.89 -2.86
C LEU A 8 -18.87 32.93 -3.99
N ILE A 9 -19.71 33.96 -3.86
CA ILE A 9 -19.80 35.06 -4.82
C ILE A 9 -18.47 35.84 -4.90
N SER A 10 -17.81 36.11 -3.78
CA SER A 10 -16.51 36.80 -3.79
C SER A 10 -15.39 36.00 -4.45
N HIS A 11 -15.53 34.66 -4.55
CA HIS A 11 -14.62 33.79 -5.29
C HIS A 11 -15.06 33.57 -6.75
N GLY A 12 -16.10 34.26 -7.22
CA GLY A 12 -16.65 34.11 -8.58
C GLY A 12 -17.34 32.77 -8.82
N ILE A 13 -17.81 32.11 -7.75
CA ILE A 13 -18.46 30.78 -7.84
C ILE A 13 -19.97 30.96 -7.67
N GLU A 14 -20.73 30.44 -8.62
CA GLU A 14 -22.20 30.46 -8.58
C GLU A 14 -22.73 29.67 -7.37
N ALA A 15 -23.57 30.33 -6.58
CA ALA A 15 -24.07 29.83 -5.30
C ALA A 15 -25.29 28.91 -5.49
N THR A 16 -25.07 27.76 -6.13
CA THR A 16 -26.07 26.69 -6.20
C THR A 16 -26.16 25.92 -4.87
N ARG A 17 -27.29 25.25 -4.62
CA ARG A 17 -27.52 24.45 -3.40
C ARG A 17 -26.39 23.43 -3.14
N HIS A 18 -25.83 22.86 -4.21
CA HIS A 18 -24.74 21.89 -4.12
C HIS A 18 -23.39 22.53 -3.73
N THR A 19 -23.06 23.71 -4.28
CA THR A 19 -21.82 24.42 -3.94
C THR A 19 -21.86 24.96 -2.52
N ILE A 20 -23.02 25.43 -2.05
CA ILE A 20 -23.26 25.85 -0.66
C ILE A 20 -23.02 24.68 0.31
N TYR A 21 -23.64 23.52 0.06
CA TYR A 21 -23.48 22.34 0.92
C TYR A 21 -22.02 21.87 1.01
N ASN A 22 -21.32 21.82 -0.12
CA ASN A 22 -19.91 21.42 -0.16
C ASN A 22 -18.98 22.44 0.52
N HIS A 23 -19.28 23.73 0.39
CA HIS A 23 -18.52 24.80 1.04
C HIS A 23 -18.70 24.77 2.56
N GLU A 24 -19.94 24.60 3.04
CA GLU A 24 -20.24 24.44 4.46
C GLU A 24 -19.51 23.24 5.06
N LYS A 25 -19.51 22.10 4.35
CA LYS A 25 -18.79 20.89 4.77
C LYS A 25 -17.27 21.11 4.85
N LYS A 26 -16.69 21.94 3.97
CA LYS A 26 -15.28 22.34 4.04
C LYS A 26 -15.01 23.25 5.25
N LEU A 27 -15.88 24.21 5.54
CA LEU A 27 -15.74 25.08 6.70
C LEU A 27 -15.81 24.31 8.02
N ARG A 28 -16.76 23.36 8.16
CA ARG A 28 -16.84 22.46 9.33
C ARG A 28 -15.57 21.62 9.52
N LYS A 29 -14.95 21.14 8.43
CA LYS A 29 -13.67 20.42 8.52
C LYS A 29 -12.52 21.33 8.97
N LYS A 30 -12.48 22.59 8.50
CA LYS A 30 -11.46 23.56 8.91
C LYS A 30 -11.61 23.97 10.37
N SER A 31 -12.83 24.19 10.87
CA SER A 31 -13.05 24.54 12.28
C SER A 31 -12.61 23.42 13.23
N ILE A 32 -12.90 22.16 12.89
CA ILE A 32 -12.42 20.99 13.65
C ILE A 32 -10.88 20.91 13.63
N SER A 33 -10.25 21.15 12.48
CA SER A 33 -8.78 21.16 12.36
C SER A 33 -8.12 22.28 13.17
N ASN A 34 -8.74 23.46 13.23
CA ASN A 34 -8.21 24.60 13.98
C ASN A 34 -8.37 24.41 15.50
N HIS A 35 -9.46 23.77 15.94
CA HIS A 35 -9.68 23.43 17.36
C HIS A 35 -8.65 22.40 17.88
N LEU A 36 -8.09 21.56 17.00
CA LEU A 36 -7.03 20.60 17.35
C LEU A 36 -5.64 21.24 17.44
N ASN A 37 -5.41 22.41 16.83
CA ASN A 37 -4.12 23.12 16.87
C ASN A 37 -4.04 24.21 17.95
N GLY A 38 -5.16 24.59 18.58
CA GLY A 38 -5.21 25.63 19.63
C GLY A 38 -4.62 25.24 20.99
N PHE A 39 -4.21 23.99 21.20
CA PHE A 39 -3.70 23.50 22.50
C PHE A 39 -2.19 23.67 22.72
N HIS A 40 -1.47 24.39 21.84
CA HIS A 40 -0.01 24.59 21.95
C HIS A 40 0.45 26.04 22.16
N GLN A 41 -0.44 26.97 22.52
CA GLN A 41 -0.06 28.32 22.92
C GLN A 41 -0.69 28.72 24.26
N ARG A 42 -0.22 28.14 25.36
CA ARG A 42 -0.28 28.81 26.68
C ARG A 42 0.68 28.19 27.70
N ARG A 43 1.90 28.73 27.76
CA ARG A 43 2.70 29.03 28.97
C ARG A 43 4.13 29.35 28.51
N GLN A 44 4.46 30.63 28.47
CA GLN A 44 5.84 31.05 28.71
C GLN A 44 5.78 32.05 29.87
N LEU A 45 6.42 31.67 30.97
CA LEU A 45 6.86 32.59 32.03
C LEU A 45 8.31 33.00 31.71
N PRO A 46 8.73 34.21 32.13
CA PRO A 46 10.03 34.75 31.78
C PRO A 46 11.11 34.30 32.78
N THR A 47 12.31 34.01 32.28
CA THR A 47 13.54 33.94 33.10
C THR A 47 14.69 34.66 32.39
N PRO A 48 15.65 35.23 33.16
CA PRO A 48 16.45 36.36 32.73
C PRO A 48 17.79 35.96 32.09
N ALA A 49 18.38 36.98 31.47
CA ALA A 49 19.62 36.98 30.72
C ALA A 49 20.84 36.45 31.49
N SER A 50 21.73 35.75 30.77
CA SER A 50 23.15 35.81 31.07
C SER A 50 23.98 35.67 29.79
N THR A 51 24.87 36.64 29.65
CA THR A 51 25.84 36.91 28.59
C THR A 51 27.05 35.99 28.70
N ILE A 52 27.65 35.57 27.57
CA ILE A 52 29.11 35.48 27.28
C ILE A 52 29.28 35.16 25.76
N PRO A 53 30.33 35.68 25.07
CA PRO A 53 30.39 35.75 23.60
C PRO A 53 31.34 34.72 22.93
N SER A 54 31.06 34.44 21.64
CA SER A 54 31.92 34.17 20.43
C SER A 54 33.26 33.39 20.56
N PRO A 55 33.75 32.66 19.51
CA PRO A 55 33.85 33.18 18.14
C PRO A 55 33.58 32.23 16.95
N PHE A 56 33.11 32.86 15.87
CA PHE A 56 33.35 32.65 14.43
C PHE A 56 33.89 31.31 13.91
N ALA A 57 33.10 30.70 13.02
CA ALA A 57 33.60 30.26 11.70
C ALA A 57 32.47 30.36 10.67
N SER A 58 32.66 31.28 9.72
CA SER A 58 31.85 31.46 8.51
C SER A 58 32.32 30.47 7.45
N THR A 59 31.42 29.70 6.83
CA THR A 59 31.59 29.23 5.46
C THR A 59 30.22 28.98 4.85
N ASN A 60 30.01 29.64 3.71
CA ASN A 60 28.87 29.54 2.81
C ASN A 60 28.55 28.08 2.44
N GLN A 61 27.28 27.80 2.14
CA GLN A 61 26.82 27.11 0.91
C GLN A 61 25.33 26.77 1.09
N GLY A 62 24.48 27.56 0.44
CA GLY A 62 23.06 27.25 0.26
C GLY A 62 22.91 26.00 -0.60
N GLY A 63 22.69 24.86 0.05
CA GLY A 63 22.33 23.59 -0.59
C GLY A 63 20.98 23.13 -0.10
N ARG A 64 19.91 23.43 -0.84
CA ARG A 64 18.58 22.84 -0.62
C ARG A 64 18.71 21.32 -0.87
N PRO A 65 18.47 20.42 0.11
CA PRO A 65 18.46 18.99 -0.19
C PRO A 65 17.25 18.68 -1.08
N LYS A 66 17.51 18.52 -2.37
CA LYS A 66 16.63 17.85 -3.32
C LYS A 66 16.62 16.37 -2.98
N GLY A 67 15.43 15.86 -2.64
CA GLY A 67 15.19 14.44 -2.49
C GLY A 67 14.57 14.10 -1.15
N SER A 68 13.34 14.59 -0.88
CA SER A 68 12.50 13.89 0.09
C SER A 68 12.25 12.50 -0.46
N GLN A 69 12.96 11.52 0.09
CA GLN A 69 12.63 10.13 -0.10
C GLN A 69 11.14 9.97 0.19
N ARG A 70 10.44 9.52 -0.85
CA ARG A 70 9.05 9.09 -0.90
C ARG A 70 8.58 8.62 0.48
N GLY A 71 7.77 9.48 1.10
CA GLY A 71 7.25 9.26 2.43
C GLY A 71 6.55 7.91 2.53
N ARG A 72 7.06 7.06 3.43
CA ARG A 72 6.32 5.92 3.96
C ARG A 72 4.90 6.39 4.31
N PRO A 73 3.84 5.66 3.91
CA PRO A 73 2.48 6.07 4.24
C PRO A 73 2.34 6.18 5.76
N LYS A 74 2.06 7.40 6.26
CA LYS A 74 1.97 7.76 7.69
C LYS A 74 1.00 6.88 8.49
N SER A 75 0.10 6.14 7.82
CA SER A 75 -0.90 5.27 8.45
C SER A 75 -0.37 3.92 8.93
N SER A 76 0.66 3.33 8.30
CA SER A 76 1.12 1.98 8.70
C SER A 76 1.71 2.00 10.12
N THR A 77 2.50 3.03 10.43
CA THR A 77 3.16 3.18 11.73
C THR A 77 2.16 3.54 12.83
N ALA A 78 1.15 4.36 12.53
CA ALA A 78 0.10 4.75 13.49
C ALA A 78 -0.87 3.61 13.81
N ILE A 79 -1.11 2.69 12.86
CA ILE A 79 -1.95 1.52 13.10
C ILE A 79 -1.17 0.48 13.93
N SER A 80 0.09 0.20 13.58
CA SER A 80 0.93 -0.71 14.35
C SER A 80 1.16 -0.24 15.78
N SER A 81 1.33 1.07 16.00
CA SER A 81 1.47 1.62 17.37
C SER A 81 0.20 1.46 18.19
N ARG A 82 -0.99 1.63 17.59
CA ARG A 82 -2.27 1.38 18.26
C ARG A 82 -2.42 -0.09 18.68
N PHE A 83 -2.10 -1.04 17.80
CA PHE A 83 -2.15 -2.46 18.14
C PHE A 83 -1.18 -2.84 19.25
N LYS A 84 0.02 -2.23 19.27
CA LYS A 84 0.99 -2.44 20.34
C LYS A 84 0.45 -1.95 21.69
N VAL A 85 -0.07 -0.72 21.73
CA VAL A 85 -0.69 -0.15 22.94
C VAL A 85 -1.91 -0.97 23.38
N GLU A 86 -2.76 -1.40 22.46
CA GLU A 86 -3.93 -2.25 22.76
C GLU A 86 -3.52 -3.62 23.32
N LYS A 87 -2.46 -4.22 22.79
CA LYS A 87 -1.91 -5.48 23.30
C LYS A 87 -1.37 -5.29 24.71
N GLU A 88 -0.49 -4.30 24.92
CA GLU A 88 0.09 -3.99 26.24
C GLU A 88 -0.99 -3.67 27.29
N THR A 89 -2.04 -2.94 26.89
CA THR A 89 -3.20 -2.67 27.75
C THR A 89 -3.94 -3.95 28.13
N ASN A 90 -4.17 -4.86 27.17
CA ASN A 90 -4.86 -6.13 27.44
C ASN A 90 -4.04 -7.06 28.33
N ASP A 91 -2.73 -7.15 28.09
CA ASP A 91 -1.80 -7.95 28.88
C ASP A 91 -1.77 -7.42 30.33
N GLY A 92 -1.70 -6.09 30.51
CA GLY A 92 -1.77 -5.46 31.83
C GLY A 92 -3.11 -5.68 32.55
N LEU A 93 -4.23 -5.64 31.82
CA LEU A 93 -5.54 -5.98 32.38
C LEU A 93 -5.62 -7.44 32.83
N GLU A 94 -5.07 -8.37 32.04
CA GLU A 94 -5.02 -9.80 32.38
C GLU A 94 -4.16 -10.05 33.61
N TYR A 95 -2.98 -9.45 33.66
CA TYR A 95 -2.06 -9.53 34.80
C TYR A 95 -2.72 -9.03 36.09
N ALA A 96 -3.25 -7.81 36.07
CA ALA A 96 -3.89 -7.20 37.24
C ALA A 96 -5.10 -8.01 37.71
N ALA A 97 -5.98 -8.42 36.78
CA ALA A 97 -7.15 -9.22 37.11
C ALA A 97 -6.77 -10.59 37.69
N SER A 98 -5.75 -11.25 37.13
CA SER A 98 -5.29 -12.56 37.62
C SER A 98 -4.71 -12.46 39.03
N LYS A 99 -3.87 -11.45 39.31
CA LYS A 99 -3.34 -11.21 40.65
C LYS A 99 -4.43 -10.91 41.67
N ILE A 100 -5.43 -10.09 41.32
CA ILE A 100 -6.55 -9.79 42.23
C ILE A 100 -7.40 -11.04 42.50
N ILE A 101 -7.64 -11.88 41.49
CA ILE A 101 -8.36 -13.15 41.68
C ILE A 101 -7.60 -14.06 42.65
N LYS A 102 -6.28 -14.18 42.50
CA LYS A 102 -5.43 -14.96 43.43
C LYS A 102 -5.46 -14.38 44.84
N ALA A 103 -5.27 -13.08 45.00
CA ALA A 103 -5.33 -12.42 46.31
C ALA A 103 -6.71 -12.59 46.99
N ARG A 104 -7.81 -12.60 46.21
CA ARG A 104 -9.15 -12.91 46.72
C ARG A 104 -9.27 -14.36 47.19
N ALA A 105 -8.68 -15.30 46.46
CA ALA A 105 -8.68 -16.71 46.83
C ALA A 105 -7.86 -16.96 48.11
N GLU A 106 -6.69 -16.36 48.24
CA GLU A 106 -5.81 -16.47 49.41
C GLU A 106 -6.44 -15.82 50.67
N ALA A 107 -7.05 -14.65 50.53
CA ALA A 107 -7.79 -14.01 51.62
C ALA A 107 -8.98 -14.87 52.07
N LYS A 108 -9.71 -15.45 51.10
CA LYS A 108 -10.80 -16.39 51.40
C LYS A 108 -10.31 -17.66 52.11
N ALA A 109 -9.17 -18.20 51.72
CA ALA A 109 -8.58 -19.39 52.36
C ALA A 109 -8.11 -19.11 53.79
N SER A 110 -7.59 -17.91 54.05
CA SER A 110 -7.17 -17.45 55.38
C SER A 110 -8.31 -16.88 56.23
N SER A 111 -9.56 -16.91 55.74
CA SER A 111 -10.73 -16.26 56.36
C SER A 111 -10.52 -14.78 56.68
N THR A 112 -9.63 -14.10 55.95
CA THR A 112 -9.35 -12.68 56.08
C THR A 112 -9.93 -11.89 54.90
N THR A 113 -9.99 -10.57 55.05
CA THR A 113 -10.36 -9.67 53.95
C THR A 113 -9.12 -9.06 53.31
N ILE A 114 -9.21 -8.75 52.02
CA ILE A 114 -8.11 -8.06 51.32
C ILE A 114 -7.91 -6.68 51.95
N ALA A 115 -6.68 -6.38 52.36
CA ALA A 115 -6.34 -5.09 52.94
C ALA A 115 -6.63 -3.92 51.97
N LYS A 116 -7.06 -2.81 52.55
CA LYS A 116 -7.35 -1.58 51.82
C LYS A 116 -6.08 -1.10 51.10
N GLY A 117 -6.17 -0.95 49.77
CA GLY A 117 -5.06 -0.44 48.95
C GLY A 117 -4.33 -1.51 48.13
N ILE A 118 -4.40 -2.80 48.47
CA ILE A 118 -3.73 -3.88 47.70
C ILE A 118 -4.15 -3.87 46.22
N ILE A 119 -5.45 -3.71 45.95
CA ILE A 119 -5.98 -3.67 44.58
C ILE A 119 -5.39 -2.48 43.80
N SER A 120 -5.18 -1.34 44.46
CA SER A 120 -4.57 -0.18 43.80
C SER A 120 -3.09 -0.44 43.51
N SER A 121 -2.36 -1.00 44.48
CA SER A 121 -0.96 -1.40 44.32
C SER A 121 -0.76 -2.38 43.15
N ILE A 122 -1.61 -3.40 43.03
CA ILE A 122 -1.57 -4.36 41.90
C ILE A 122 -1.80 -3.66 40.56
N ILE A 123 -2.69 -2.66 40.50
CA ILE A 123 -2.95 -1.90 39.26
C ILE A 123 -1.76 -1.01 38.91
N ASP A 124 -1.13 -0.38 39.90
CA ASP A 124 0.05 0.47 39.69
C ASP A 124 1.27 -0.36 39.27
N GLU A 125 1.45 -1.55 39.86
CA GLU A 125 2.42 -2.55 39.43
C GLU A 125 2.20 -2.95 37.96
N ALA A 126 0.96 -3.24 37.57
CA ALA A 126 0.61 -3.59 36.20
C ALA A 126 0.85 -2.43 35.21
N ASN A 127 0.53 -1.19 35.59
CA ASN A 127 0.82 -0.01 34.77
C ASN A 127 2.33 0.17 34.56
N THR A 128 3.12 -0.09 35.61
CA THR A 128 4.58 0.01 35.56
C THR A 128 5.18 -1.08 34.68
N LEU A 129 4.75 -2.34 34.88
CA LEU A 129 5.24 -3.50 34.14
C LEU A 129 4.97 -3.41 32.63
N HIS A 130 3.80 -2.90 32.25
CA HIS A 130 3.39 -2.75 30.85
C HIS A 130 3.65 -1.35 30.27
N ASN A 131 4.39 -0.49 30.99
CA ASN A 131 4.74 0.88 30.59
C ASN A 131 3.54 1.72 30.12
N LEU A 132 2.39 1.56 30.78
CA LEU A 132 1.13 2.23 30.45
C LEU A 132 1.11 3.62 31.10
N LYS A 133 1.06 4.68 30.28
CA LYS A 133 1.07 6.09 30.74
C LYS A 133 -0.13 6.87 30.25
N GLY A 134 -0.55 7.88 31.01
CA GLY A 134 -1.61 8.82 30.65
C GLY A 134 -2.93 8.11 30.32
N HIS A 135 -3.44 8.31 29.11
CA HIS A 135 -4.72 7.74 28.67
C HIS A 135 -4.73 6.21 28.53
N ALA A 136 -3.57 5.56 28.50
CA ALA A 136 -3.45 4.10 28.44
C ALA A 136 -3.44 3.43 29.82
N MET A 137 -3.45 4.20 30.92
CA MET A 137 -3.46 3.63 32.27
C MET A 137 -4.72 2.78 32.52
N LEU A 138 -4.51 1.68 33.24
CA LEU A 138 -5.56 0.76 33.61
C LEU A 138 -6.55 1.42 34.58
N LYS A 139 -7.83 1.47 34.18
CA LYS A 139 -8.90 1.94 35.05
C LYS A 139 -9.32 0.85 36.04
N ARG A 140 -9.41 1.21 37.32
CA ARG A 140 -9.85 0.31 38.40
C ARG A 140 -11.18 -0.39 38.08
N SER A 141 -12.16 0.33 37.56
CA SER A 141 -13.47 -0.23 37.19
C SER A 141 -13.37 -1.32 36.12
N THR A 142 -12.51 -1.13 35.11
CA THR A 142 -12.29 -2.11 34.04
C THR A 142 -11.66 -3.39 34.57
N VAL A 143 -10.65 -3.26 35.44
CA VAL A 143 -9.98 -4.41 36.08
C VAL A 143 -10.98 -5.19 36.95
N LEU A 144 -11.72 -4.48 37.81
CA LEU A 144 -12.72 -5.12 38.68
C LEU A 144 -13.85 -5.79 37.91
N SER A 145 -14.27 -5.23 36.77
CA SER A 145 -15.24 -5.88 35.87
C SER A 145 -14.75 -7.23 35.37
N ARG A 146 -13.45 -7.40 35.08
CA ARG A 146 -12.87 -8.70 34.69
C ARG A 146 -12.81 -9.67 35.87
N VAL A 147 -12.38 -9.18 37.04
CA VAL A 147 -12.32 -9.95 38.28
C VAL A 147 -13.70 -10.48 38.67
N ASN A 148 -14.72 -9.63 38.66
CA ASN A 148 -16.08 -10.01 39.04
C ASN A 148 -16.71 -11.03 38.07
N ARG A 149 -16.26 -11.07 36.81
CA ARG A 149 -16.65 -12.11 35.84
C ARG A 149 -15.87 -13.42 36.02
N GLY A 150 -14.81 -13.43 36.84
CA GLY A 150 -13.91 -14.57 36.98
C GLY A 150 -13.10 -14.86 35.71
N ASN A 151 -13.01 -13.92 34.76
CA ASN A 151 -12.26 -14.11 33.52
C ASN A 151 -11.22 -12.99 33.33
N PRO A 152 -9.95 -13.22 33.73
CA PRO A 152 -8.89 -12.22 33.60
C PRO A 152 -8.52 -11.91 32.14
N LYS A 153 -8.68 -12.88 31.24
CA LYS A 153 -8.50 -12.72 29.78
C LYS A 153 -9.63 -11.93 29.11
N GLY A 154 -10.68 -11.59 29.87
CA GLY A 154 -11.79 -10.78 29.41
C GLY A 154 -12.66 -11.50 28.40
N TRP A 155 -12.57 -11.10 27.13
CA TRP A 155 -13.32 -11.72 26.02
C TRP A 155 -12.48 -12.77 25.28
N ALA A 156 -11.16 -12.80 25.50
CA ALA A 156 -10.28 -13.81 24.94
C ALA A 156 -10.41 -15.12 25.75
N GLY A 157 -10.48 -16.26 25.07
CA GLY A 157 -10.44 -17.59 25.70
C GLY A 157 -11.75 -18.11 26.30
N THR A 158 -12.84 -17.32 26.34
CA THR A 158 -14.16 -17.91 26.61
C THR A 158 -14.62 -18.67 25.36
N PRO A 159 -15.03 -19.95 25.46
CA PRO A 159 -15.53 -20.70 24.31
C PRO A 159 -16.77 -20.04 23.69
N THR A 160 -17.50 -19.23 24.46
CA THR A 160 -18.64 -18.42 24.01
C THR A 160 -18.27 -17.13 23.29
N THR A 161 -17.00 -16.70 23.30
CA THR A 161 -16.59 -15.42 22.71
C THR A 161 -15.46 -15.57 21.70
N SER A 162 -14.55 -16.52 21.92
CA SER A 162 -13.50 -16.83 20.96
C SER A 162 -14.14 -17.30 19.67
N SER A 163 -13.72 -16.73 18.54
CA SER A 163 -14.23 -17.10 17.22
C SER A 163 -13.80 -18.55 16.95
N PRO A 164 -14.72 -19.52 16.81
CA PRO A 164 -14.33 -20.90 16.45
C PRO A 164 -13.60 -20.96 15.10
N MET A 165 -13.72 -19.92 14.26
CA MET A 165 -13.01 -19.76 12.99
C MET A 165 -11.52 -19.43 13.12
N GLN A 166 -10.98 -19.25 14.34
CA GLN A 166 -9.62 -18.73 14.53
C GLN A 166 -8.53 -19.58 13.83
N LEU A 167 -8.73 -20.90 13.72
CA LEU A 167 -7.83 -21.80 13.00
C LEU A 167 -7.89 -21.64 11.47
N VAL A 168 -9.05 -21.26 10.95
CA VAL A 168 -9.35 -21.15 9.51
C VAL A 168 -9.05 -19.73 8.98
N GLU A 169 -9.10 -18.73 9.86
CA GLU A 169 -8.88 -17.32 9.51
C GLU A 169 -7.57 -17.04 8.76
N PRO A 170 -6.40 -17.61 9.12
CA PRO A 170 -5.16 -17.40 8.36
C PRO A 170 -5.27 -17.81 6.89
N MET A 171 -5.97 -18.92 6.61
CA MET A 171 -6.19 -19.40 5.25
C MET A 171 -7.10 -18.45 4.47
N LEU A 172 -8.19 -17.97 5.10
CA LEU A 172 -9.07 -16.97 4.50
C LEU A 172 -8.33 -15.66 4.20
N VAL A 173 -7.43 -15.22 5.09
CA VAL A 173 -6.59 -14.04 4.85
C VAL A 173 -5.69 -14.25 3.64
N ALA A 174 -5.03 -15.41 3.53
CA ALA A 174 -4.18 -15.72 2.38
C ALA A 174 -4.97 -15.70 1.05
N LEU A 175 -6.18 -16.27 1.03
CA LEU A 175 -7.09 -16.22 -0.12
C LEU A 175 -7.51 -14.79 -0.47
N CYS A 176 -7.88 -13.98 0.52
CA CYS A 176 -8.23 -12.58 0.33
C CYS A 176 -7.06 -11.77 -0.24
N VAL A 177 -5.85 -11.97 0.28
CA VAL A 177 -4.63 -11.32 -0.22
C VAL A 177 -4.37 -11.71 -1.68
N ARG A 178 -4.50 -13.00 -2.03
CA ARG A 178 -4.34 -13.48 -3.41
C ARG A 178 -5.35 -12.83 -4.35
N ARG A 179 -6.65 -12.85 -4.00
CA ARG A 179 -7.73 -12.20 -4.75
C ARG A 179 -7.51 -10.70 -4.94
N ILE A 180 -7.09 -10.00 -3.87
CA ILE A 180 -6.75 -8.58 -3.93
C ILE A 180 -5.62 -8.38 -4.95
N ARG A 181 -4.53 -9.17 -4.90
CA ARG A 181 -3.40 -9.06 -5.85
C ARG A 181 -3.83 -9.28 -7.30
N SER A 182 -4.73 -10.22 -7.55
CA SER A 182 -5.30 -10.47 -8.89
C SER A 182 -6.28 -9.40 -9.38
N GLY A 183 -6.55 -8.37 -8.59
CA GLY A 183 -7.45 -7.27 -8.98
C GLY A 183 -8.93 -7.51 -8.67
N ASN A 184 -9.32 -8.72 -8.25
CA ASN A 184 -10.70 -9.10 -7.99
C ASN A 184 -10.91 -9.44 -6.48
N PRO A 185 -11.12 -8.44 -5.60
CA PRO A 185 -11.37 -8.69 -4.19
C PRO A 185 -12.73 -9.37 -3.97
N PHE A 186 -12.83 -10.23 -2.97
CA PHE A 186 -14.09 -10.89 -2.63
C PHE A 186 -15.18 -9.89 -2.23
N ASP A 187 -16.39 -10.11 -2.75
CA ASP A 187 -17.60 -9.56 -2.15
C ASP A 187 -17.94 -10.28 -0.83
N CYS A 188 -18.77 -9.65 0.02
CA CYS A 188 -19.27 -10.21 1.26
C CYS A 188 -19.97 -11.57 1.04
N THR A 189 -20.78 -11.68 -0.01
CA THR A 189 -21.52 -12.92 -0.33
C THR A 189 -20.57 -14.04 -0.75
N GLU A 190 -19.66 -13.76 -1.69
CA GLU A 190 -18.63 -14.70 -2.15
C GLU A 190 -17.72 -15.15 -1.01
N PHE A 191 -17.27 -14.22 -0.16
CA PHE A 191 -16.44 -14.53 1.00
C PHE A 191 -17.14 -15.51 1.93
N LEU A 192 -18.41 -15.28 2.24
CA LEU A 192 -19.18 -16.14 3.13
C LEU A 192 -19.39 -17.52 2.51
N ALA A 193 -19.66 -17.60 1.21
CA ALA A 193 -19.78 -18.88 0.50
C ALA A 193 -18.49 -19.70 0.56
N VAL A 194 -17.34 -19.07 0.28
CA VAL A 194 -16.02 -19.72 0.37
C VAL A 194 -15.71 -20.12 1.81
N ALA A 195 -15.95 -19.25 2.78
CA ALA A 195 -15.70 -19.54 4.18
C ALA A 195 -16.58 -20.69 4.69
N SER A 196 -17.86 -20.73 4.30
CA SER A 196 -18.77 -21.84 4.61
C SER A 196 -18.36 -23.14 3.95
N SER A 197 -17.92 -23.10 2.68
CA SER A 197 -17.39 -24.29 2.00
C SER A 197 -16.12 -24.83 2.66
N LEU A 198 -15.28 -23.95 3.20
CA LEU A 198 -14.00 -24.33 3.80
C LEU A 198 -14.15 -25.02 5.16
N ILE A 199 -15.23 -24.74 5.88
CA ILE A 199 -15.51 -25.33 7.19
C ILE A 199 -16.49 -26.49 7.13
N LYS A 200 -17.13 -26.72 5.99
CA LYS A 200 -18.11 -27.78 5.84
C LYS A 200 -17.50 -29.13 6.19
N ASP A 201 -18.19 -29.90 7.01
CA ASP A 201 -17.81 -31.23 7.51
C ASP A 201 -16.53 -31.24 8.37
N THR A 202 -16.10 -30.08 8.88
CA THR A 202 -14.91 -29.96 9.74
C THR A 202 -15.26 -29.86 11.23
N PRO A 203 -14.31 -30.14 12.16
CA PRO A 203 -14.49 -29.86 13.58
C PRO A 203 -14.83 -28.38 13.88
N THR A 204 -14.38 -27.46 13.02
CA THR A 204 -14.68 -26.04 13.14
C THR A 204 -16.17 -25.74 12.93
N GLU A 205 -16.83 -26.42 11.99
CA GLU A 205 -18.28 -26.29 11.82
C GLU A 205 -19.03 -26.76 13.07
N LYS A 206 -18.66 -27.92 13.63
CA LYS A 206 -19.25 -28.41 14.89
C LYS A 206 -19.08 -27.41 16.02
N ALA A 207 -17.90 -26.79 16.14
CA ALA A 207 -17.63 -25.75 17.13
C ALA A 207 -18.48 -24.48 16.90
N ILE A 208 -18.76 -24.11 15.63
CA ILE A 208 -19.66 -22.99 15.31
C ILE A 208 -21.10 -23.30 15.69
N LEU A 209 -21.56 -24.54 15.45
CA LEU A 209 -22.89 -24.98 15.82
C LEU A 209 -23.07 -25.00 17.35
N GLU A 210 -22.10 -25.51 18.11
CA GLU A 210 -22.11 -25.43 19.57
C GLU A 210 -22.09 -23.99 20.08
N HIS A 211 -21.23 -23.14 19.49
CA HIS A 211 -21.18 -21.71 19.81
C HIS A 211 -22.53 -21.02 19.60
N ARG A 212 -23.21 -21.36 18.50
CA ARG A 212 -24.54 -20.86 18.17
C ARG A 212 -25.58 -21.30 19.19
N ARG A 213 -25.56 -22.59 19.58
CA ARG A 213 -26.44 -23.17 20.59
C ARG A 213 -26.31 -22.42 21.92
N LEU A 214 -25.07 -22.18 22.37
CA LEU A 214 -24.78 -21.41 23.59
C LEU A 214 -25.19 -19.93 23.49
N SER A 215 -25.12 -19.36 22.28
CA SER A 215 -25.44 -17.95 22.03
C SER A 215 -26.94 -17.65 21.83
N LYS A 216 -27.83 -18.64 21.99
CA LYS A 216 -29.30 -18.51 21.81
C LYS A 216 -29.72 -17.87 20.47
N LYS A 217 -28.95 -18.10 19.41
CA LYS A 217 -29.29 -17.60 18.07
C LYS A 217 -30.25 -18.57 17.37
N PRO A 218 -31.15 -18.08 16.51
CA PRO A 218 -32.07 -18.95 15.78
C PRO A 218 -31.31 -19.96 14.91
N SER A 219 -31.77 -21.21 14.92
CA SER A 219 -31.15 -22.31 14.16
C SER A 219 -31.18 -22.06 12.65
N SER A 220 -32.23 -21.40 12.15
CA SER A 220 -32.46 -21.11 10.72
C SER A 220 -31.49 -20.11 10.09
N ALA A 221 -30.64 -19.45 10.87
CA ALA A 221 -29.71 -18.46 10.34
C ALA A 221 -28.55 -19.11 9.55
N PRO A 222 -28.00 -18.46 8.51
CA PRO A 222 -26.80 -18.95 7.81
C PRO A 222 -25.63 -19.20 8.76
N LEU A 223 -24.85 -20.26 8.54
CA LEU A 223 -23.75 -20.71 9.44
C LEU A 223 -22.81 -19.55 9.81
N LEU A 224 -22.38 -18.79 8.80
CA LEU A 224 -21.64 -17.55 8.92
C LEU A 224 -22.47 -16.38 8.39
N GLY A 225 -22.56 -15.30 9.17
CA GLY A 225 -23.33 -14.11 8.81
C GLY A 225 -22.46 -12.91 8.45
N LYS A 226 -23.06 -11.84 7.91
CA LYS A 226 -22.39 -10.57 7.58
C LYS A 226 -21.59 -9.98 8.75
N LYS A 227 -22.07 -10.14 9.99
CA LYS A 227 -21.36 -9.71 11.20
C LYS A 227 -20.00 -10.39 11.35
N TYR A 228 -19.88 -11.66 10.97
CA TYR A 228 -18.60 -12.37 10.97
C TYR A 228 -17.64 -11.73 9.95
N TYR A 229 -18.10 -11.50 8.71
CA TYR A 229 -17.31 -10.85 7.67
C TYR A 229 -16.74 -9.49 8.12
N TYR A 230 -17.57 -8.60 8.67
CA TYR A 230 -17.10 -7.30 9.15
C TYR A 230 -16.07 -7.42 10.29
N ASN A 231 -16.30 -8.35 11.22
CA ASN A 231 -15.34 -8.60 12.30
C ASN A 231 -14.02 -9.19 11.78
N PHE A 232 -14.08 -10.09 10.80
CA PHE A 232 -12.91 -10.64 10.12
C PHE A 232 -12.09 -9.54 9.46
N LEU A 233 -12.73 -8.65 8.69
CA LEU A 233 -12.07 -7.50 8.07
C LEU A 233 -11.46 -6.56 9.11
N ARG A 234 -12.12 -6.36 10.25
CA ARG A 234 -11.62 -5.51 11.33
C ARG A 234 -10.37 -6.11 11.98
N ARG A 235 -10.38 -7.42 12.26
CA ARG A 235 -9.22 -8.14 12.84
C ARG A 235 -8.03 -8.19 11.90
N ASN A 236 -8.29 -8.47 10.61
CA ASN A 236 -7.24 -8.71 9.61
C ASN A 236 -6.98 -7.51 8.69
N GLY A 237 -7.53 -6.34 9.04
CA GLY A 237 -7.50 -5.15 8.19
C GLY A 237 -6.08 -4.68 7.87
N SER A 238 -5.14 -4.79 8.80
CA SER A 238 -3.72 -4.43 8.58
C SER A 238 -3.10 -5.24 7.44
N SER A 239 -3.25 -6.57 7.47
CA SER A 239 -2.74 -7.49 6.44
C SER A 239 -3.41 -7.25 5.08
N LEU A 240 -4.72 -7.00 5.07
CA LEU A 240 -5.47 -6.75 3.83
C LEU A 240 -5.18 -5.36 3.22
N GLN A 241 -4.98 -4.34 4.04
CA GLN A 241 -4.70 -2.96 3.60
C GLN A 241 -3.26 -2.78 3.11
N SER A 242 -2.28 -3.46 3.71
CA SER A 242 -0.89 -3.48 3.23
C SER A 242 -0.81 -3.90 1.75
N THR A 243 -1.67 -4.83 1.34
CA THR A 243 -1.75 -5.34 -0.03
C THR A 243 -2.43 -4.37 -1.02
N LYS A 244 -3.22 -3.39 -0.55
CA LYS A 244 -3.79 -2.37 -1.45
C LYS A 244 -2.75 -1.36 -1.94
N ALA A 245 -1.71 -1.12 -1.14
CA ALA A 245 -0.61 -0.22 -1.53
C ALA A 245 0.14 -0.73 -2.77
N THR A 246 0.33 -2.05 -2.89
CA THR A 246 1.08 -2.64 -4.01
C THR A 246 0.37 -2.47 -5.36
N LYS A 247 -0.97 -2.33 -5.39
CA LYS A 247 -1.72 -2.08 -6.63
C LYS A 247 -1.36 -0.74 -7.26
N ASN A 248 -1.11 0.27 -6.45
CA ASN A 248 -0.68 1.57 -6.95
C ASN A 248 0.72 1.43 -7.56
N ASP A 249 1.61 0.67 -6.93
CA ASP A 249 2.96 0.46 -7.45
C ASP A 249 2.98 -0.29 -8.79
N THR A 250 2.12 -1.29 -8.98
CA THR A 250 2.04 -2.01 -10.27
C THR A 250 1.51 -1.11 -11.38
N LYS A 251 0.45 -0.33 -11.11
CA LYS A 251 -0.09 0.65 -12.08
C LYS A 251 0.91 1.74 -12.41
N ILE A 252 1.65 2.24 -11.41
CA ILE A 252 2.72 3.23 -11.62
C ILE A 252 3.81 2.65 -12.51
N LYS A 253 4.28 1.42 -12.25
CA LYS A 253 5.28 0.76 -13.11
C LYS A 253 4.81 0.56 -14.54
N GLU A 254 3.54 0.17 -14.73
CA GLU A 254 2.98 0.00 -16.07
C GLU A 254 2.83 1.33 -16.81
N GLN A 255 2.42 2.39 -16.12
CA GLN A 255 2.37 3.75 -16.65
C GLN A 255 3.77 4.27 -17.00
N GLU A 256 4.77 4.01 -16.16
CA GLU A 256 6.18 4.33 -16.43
C GLU A 256 6.69 3.58 -17.68
N LYS A 257 6.35 2.30 -17.82
CA LYS A 257 6.70 1.51 -19.02
C LYS A 257 6.05 2.07 -20.28
N GLN A 258 4.77 2.42 -20.22
CA GLN A 258 4.06 3.07 -21.35
C GLN A 258 4.67 4.43 -21.69
N GLN A 259 4.99 5.25 -20.69
CA GLN A 259 5.62 6.55 -20.91
C GLN A 259 7.03 6.40 -21.52
N GLN A 260 7.81 5.42 -21.06
CA GLN A 260 9.11 5.12 -21.62
C GLN A 260 9.02 4.64 -23.07
N GLN A 261 8.03 3.79 -23.38
CA GLN A 261 7.76 3.36 -24.75
C GLN A 261 7.41 4.55 -25.65
N GLN A 262 6.51 5.44 -25.20
CA GLN A 262 6.18 6.66 -25.94
C GLN A 262 7.40 7.57 -26.17
N ARG A 263 8.31 7.68 -25.19
CA ARG A 263 9.56 8.43 -25.36
C ARG A 263 10.47 7.78 -26.40
N ASN A 264 10.55 6.45 -26.41
CA ASN A 264 11.32 5.70 -27.41
C ASN A 264 10.71 5.85 -28.81
N ASP A 265 9.38 5.78 -28.94
CA ASP A 265 8.69 5.94 -30.22
C ASP A 265 8.86 7.37 -30.76
N ARG A 266 8.80 8.39 -29.89
CA ARG A 266 9.11 9.79 -30.28
C ARG A 266 10.55 9.94 -30.76
N LYS A 267 11.51 9.27 -30.12
CA LYS A 267 12.92 9.26 -30.57
C LYS A 267 13.09 8.59 -31.93
N ARG A 268 12.32 7.54 -32.23
CA ARG A 268 12.32 6.84 -33.53
C ARG A 268 11.66 7.67 -34.63
N LYS A 269 10.56 8.36 -34.35
CA LYS A 269 9.83 9.18 -35.32
C LYS A 269 10.50 10.52 -35.65
N ALA A 270 11.27 11.09 -34.73
CA ALA A 270 11.97 12.35 -34.94
C ALA A 270 12.88 12.40 -36.20
N PRO A 271 13.73 11.39 -36.49
CA PRO A 271 14.50 11.37 -37.72
C PRO A 271 13.63 11.23 -38.98
N ASP A 272 12.57 10.41 -38.93
CA ASP A 272 11.68 10.22 -40.09
C ASP A 272 10.88 11.48 -40.41
N ASP A 273 10.38 12.18 -39.38
CA ASP A 273 9.71 13.47 -39.51
C ASP A 273 10.66 14.54 -40.08
N LEU A 274 11.93 14.54 -39.68
CA LEU A 274 12.93 15.43 -40.29
C LEU A 274 13.17 15.07 -41.76
N ARG A 275 13.19 13.78 -42.13
CA ARG A 275 13.36 13.34 -43.52
C ARG A 275 12.19 13.77 -44.41
N LEU A 276 10.95 13.61 -43.92
CA LEU A 276 9.76 14.07 -44.64
C LEU A 276 9.80 15.58 -44.87
N LYS A 277 10.15 16.36 -43.84
CA LYS A 277 10.31 17.82 -43.97
C LYS A 277 11.43 18.21 -44.93
N VAL A 278 12.53 17.45 -44.98
CA VAL A 278 13.61 17.69 -45.95
C VAL A 278 13.15 17.38 -47.37
N ALA A 279 12.39 16.30 -47.57
CA ALA A 279 11.81 15.99 -48.88
C ALA A 279 10.84 17.08 -49.35
N GLU A 280 9.98 17.58 -48.45
CA GLU A 280 9.11 18.74 -48.69
C GLU A 280 9.90 20.02 -49.00
N CYS A 281 10.99 20.29 -48.29
CA CYS A 281 11.83 21.45 -48.59
C CYS A 281 12.48 21.34 -49.99
N LYS A 282 12.87 20.13 -50.39
CA LYS A 282 13.52 19.88 -51.69
C LYS A 282 12.57 19.99 -52.89
N SER A 283 11.27 19.82 -52.70
CA SER A 283 10.29 20.03 -53.77
C SER A 283 9.97 21.50 -54.03
N ILE A 284 10.41 22.40 -53.14
CA ILE A 284 10.24 23.85 -53.26
C ILE A 284 11.56 24.46 -53.79
N GLU A 285 11.47 25.37 -54.75
CA GLU A 285 12.63 26.12 -55.26
C GLU A 285 13.31 26.94 -54.15
N GLU A 286 14.65 26.93 -54.11
CA GLU A 286 15.46 27.58 -53.05
C GLU A 286 15.14 29.09 -52.90
N GLY A 287 14.77 29.76 -53.99
CA GLY A 287 14.38 31.18 -53.98
C GLY A 287 13.11 31.48 -53.16
N LYS A 288 12.26 30.48 -52.95
CA LYS A 288 10.99 30.58 -52.21
C LYS A 288 11.09 30.06 -50.77
N TRP A 289 12.28 29.64 -50.33
CA TRP A 289 12.46 29.09 -49.00
C TRP A 289 12.28 30.13 -47.89
N THR A 290 11.33 29.86 -47.00
CA THR A 290 11.17 30.61 -45.74
C THR A 290 12.23 30.23 -44.69
N VAL A 291 12.30 30.99 -43.58
CA VAL A 291 13.16 30.69 -42.42
C VAL A 291 13.03 29.24 -41.93
N LYS A 292 11.83 28.66 -42.00
CA LYS A 292 11.56 27.28 -41.58
C LYS A 292 12.26 26.26 -42.48
N HIS A 293 12.27 26.49 -43.79
CA HIS A 293 12.91 25.61 -44.77
C HIS A 293 14.44 25.62 -44.59
N PHE A 294 15.05 26.80 -44.50
CA PHE A 294 16.50 26.92 -44.22
C PHE A 294 16.90 26.28 -42.89
N LYS A 295 16.14 26.49 -41.80
CA LYS A 295 16.41 25.82 -40.51
C LYS A 295 16.35 24.31 -40.62
N THR A 296 15.37 23.78 -41.34
CA THR A 296 15.19 22.33 -41.56
C THR A 296 16.39 21.75 -42.31
N MET A 297 16.81 22.39 -43.41
CA MET A 297 17.93 21.93 -44.23
C MET A 297 19.29 22.06 -43.51
N CYS A 298 19.52 23.15 -42.79
CA CYS A 298 20.72 23.32 -41.96
C CYS A 298 20.77 22.34 -40.79
N THR A 299 19.62 21.96 -40.21
CA THR A 299 19.54 20.92 -39.17
C THR A 299 19.87 19.54 -39.73
N TYR A 300 19.38 19.22 -40.93
CA TYR A 300 19.65 17.94 -41.60
C TYR A 300 21.12 17.74 -41.98
N LYS A 301 21.85 18.83 -42.25
CA LYS A 301 23.28 18.82 -42.56
C LYS A 301 24.19 19.07 -41.35
N LYS A 302 23.62 19.29 -40.15
CA LYS A 302 24.39 19.68 -38.96
C LYS A 302 25.25 18.52 -38.44
N GLN A 303 26.57 18.72 -38.38
CA GLN A 303 27.54 17.83 -37.75
C GLN A 303 27.72 18.15 -36.25
N LYS A 304 28.41 17.28 -35.51
CA LYS A 304 28.58 17.39 -34.05
C LYS A 304 29.30 18.69 -33.64
N ASP A 305 30.24 19.15 -34.46
CA ASP A 305 31.11 20.29 -34.18
C ASP A 305 30.60 21.61 -34.82
N ASP A 306 29.44 21.57 -35.47
CA ASP A 306 28.88 22.75 -36.12
C ASP A 306 28.32 23.78 -35.12
N THR A 307 28.57 25.06 -35.42
CA THR A 307 27.98 26.21 -34.74
C THR A 307 26.44 26.12 -34.69
N ALA A 308 25.85 26.66 -33.63
CA ALA A 308 24.41 26.73 -33.44
C ALA A 308 23.70 27.40 -34.63
N LEU A 309 22.44 27.00 -34.88
CA LEU A 309 21.61 27.54 -35.97
C LEU A 309 21.41 29.05 -35.77
N ALA A 310 21.66 29.81 -36.83
CA ALA A 310 21.39 31.23 -36.83
C ALA A 310 19.89 31.52 -36.67
N LYS A 311 19.58 32.69 -36.10
CA LYS A 311 18.20 33.11 -35.82
C LYS A 311 17.58 33.91 -36.97
N THR A 312 18.39 34.65 -37.72
CA THR A 312 17.97 35.52 -38.83
C THR A 312 18.02 34.79 -40.17
N LEU A 313 17.17 35.22 -41.13
CA LEU A 313 17.08 34.58 -42.44
C LEU A 313 18.39 34.69 -43.24
N THR A 314 19.03 35.86 -43.23
CA THR A 314 20.29 36.11 -43.94
C THR A 314 21.39 35.17 -43.46
N ALA A 315 21.63 35.14 -42.14
CA ALA A 315 22.64 34.25 -41.56
C ALA A 315 22.33 32.76 -41.73
N LEU A 316 21.05 32.38 -41.86
CA LEU A 316 20.66 31.01 -42.20
C LEU A 316 20.97 30.64 -43.65
N LYS A 317 20.85 31.59 -44.59
CA LYS A 317 21.26 31.40 -45.98
C LYS A 317 22.77 31.22 -46.08
N ASP A 318 23.54 32.01 -45.34
CA ASP A 318 25.00 31.90 -45.30
C ASP A 318 25.42 30.54 -44.73
N GLN A 319 24.83 30.14 -43.58
CA GLN A 319 25.04 28.82 -43.00
C GLN A 319 24.63 27.67 -43.94
N TRP A 320 23.58 27.86 -44.74
CA TRP A 320 23.18 26.86 -45.72
C TRP A 320 24.20 26.74 -46.85
N ASN A 321 24.68 27.86 -47.39
CA ASN A 321 25.70 27.87 -48.45
C ASN A 321 27.00 27.17 -48.00
N GLU A 322 27.39 27.32 -46.74
CA GLU A 322 28.54 26.61 -46.17
C GLU A 322 28.32 25.10 -45.99
N ARG A 323 27.06 24.68 -45.79
CA ARG A 323 26.70 23.29 -45.43
C ARG A 323 26.14 22.47 -46.58
N ARG A 324 25.63 23.10 -47.67
CA ARG A 324 24.88 22.44 -48.75
C ARG A 324 25.67 21.32 -49.43
N ASN A 325 26.99 21.50 -49.57
CA ASN A 325 27.88 20.53 -50.23
C ASN A 325 28.43 19.44 -49.30
N ARG A 326 28.14 19.50 -47.99
CA ARG A 326 28.63 18.50 -47.02
C ARG A 326 27.82 17.21 -47.09
N LEU A 327 28.45 16.08 -46.80
CA LEU A 327 27.74 14.80 -46.61
C LEU A 327 26.87 14.87 -45.35
N SER A 328 25.65 14.32 -45.41
CA SER A 328 24.76 14.34 -44.24
C SER A 328 25.32 13.41 -43.16
N PRO A 329 25.48 13.87 -41.90
CA PRO A 329 26.15 13.11 -40.84
C PRO A 329 25.50 11.78 -40.45
N ARG A 330 24.26 11.50 -40.91
CA ARG A 330 23.58 10.22 -40.65
C ARG A 330 23.58 9.26 -41.85
N TYR A 331 24.29 9.62 -42.92
CA TYR A 331 24.48 8.80 -44.10
C TYR A 331 25.95 8.88 -44.52
N ALA A 332 26.84 8.36 -43.67
CA ALA A 332 27.84 7.47 -44.24
C ALA A 332 27.03 6.30 -44.84
N PRO A 333 27.25 5.92 -46.10
CA PRO A 333 26.72 4.65 -46.58
C PRO A 333 27.08 3.61 -45.52
N GLU A 334 26.09 2.92 -44.99
CA GLU A 334 26.33 1.66 -44.32
C GLU A 334 27.17 0.87 -45.32
N TYR A 335 28.44 0.67 -44.97
CA TYR A 335 29.43 0.04 -45.83
C TYR A 335 28.76 -1.15 -46.51
N SER A 336 28.83 -1.17 -47.83
CA SER A 336 28.71 -2.40 -48.62
C SER A 336 29.32 -3.53 -47.79
N LEU A 337 28.48 -4.47 -47.39
CA LEU A 337 28.93 -5.70 -46.75
C LEU A 337 30.13 -6.20 -47.55
N PRO A 338 31.27 -6.51 -46.91
CA PRO A 338 32.39 -7.10 -47.62
C PRO A 338 31.88 -8.32 -48.40
N PRO A 339 32.38 -8.56 -49.62
CA PRO A 339 31.97 -9.71 -50.41
C PRO A 339 32.07 -10.94 -49.52
N THR A 340 30.99 -11.71 -49.48
CA THR A 340 30.88 -12.99 -48.80
C THR A 340 32.06 -13.84 -49.25
N ILE A 341 33.09 -13.94 -48.40
CA ILE A 341 34.05 -15.03 -48.48
C ILE A 341 33.22 -16.26 -48.14
N THR A 342 32.92 -17.04 -49.16
CA THR A 342 32.47 -18.43 -49.04
C THR A 342 33.62 -19.23 -48.43
N ASP A 343 33.82 -19.09 -47.13
CA ASP A 343 34.60 -20.04 -46.35
C ASP A 343 33.67 -21.20 -46.02
N ASP A 344 33.99 -22.32 -46.67
CA ASP A 344 33.44 -23.65 -46.52
C ASP A 344 33.77 -24.15 -45.10
N LEU A 345 33.03 -23.66 -44.10
CA LEU A 345 33.13 -24.15 -42.73
C LEU A 345 32.20 -25.36 -42.56
N PRO A 346 32.74 -26.49 -42.08
CA PRO A 346 32.00 -27.74 -41.95
C PRO A 346 30.84 -27.61 -40.97
N ALA A 347 29.72 -28.23 -41.34
CA ALA A 347 28.47 -28.20 -40.60
C ALA A 347 28.68 -28.53 -39.10
N PRO A 348 28.05 -27.77 -38.18
CA PRO A 348 28.11 -28.10 -36.77
C PRO A 348 27.48 -29.48 -36.53
N PRO A 349 28.06 -30.30 -35.63
CA PRO A 349 27.54 -31.62 -35.34
C PRO A 349 26.10 -31.53 -34.83
N ARG A 350 25.25 -32.34 -35.45
CA ARG A 350 23.84 -32.51 -35.13
C ARG A 350 23.69 -32.77 -33.62
N PRO A 351 22.84 -32.04 -32.89
CA PRO A 351 22.56 -32.40 -31.50
C PRO A 351 21.91 -33.80 -31.47
N PRO A 352 22.29 -34.66 -30.50
CA PRO A 352 21.71 -35.99 -30.39
C PRO A 352 20.21 -35.90 -30.15
N PRO A 353 19.43 -36.87 -30.65
CA PRO A 353 17.98 -36.90 -30.44
C PRO A 353 17.70 -36.93 -28.94
N THR A 354 16.96 -35.92 -28.47
CA THR A 354 16.37 -35.92 -27.14
C THR A 354 15.55 -37.20 -27.01
N ALA A 355 16.03 -38.12 -26.18
CA ALA A 355 15.31 -39.31 -25.79
C ALA A 355 13.94 -38.87 -25.28
N ALA A 356 12.90 -39.31 -25.99
CA ALA A 356 11.54 -39.29 -25.50
C ALA A 356 11.55 -39.94 -24.12
N ALA A 357 11.23 -39.15 -23.09
CA ALA A 357 10.92 -39.70 -21.79
C ALA A 357 9.64 -40.52 -21.95
N ILE A 358 9.86 -41.82 -22.03
CA ILE A 358 8.89 -42.89 -21.99
C ILE A 358 7.98 -42.66 -20.79
N PHE A 359 6.72 -42.39 -21.11
CA PHE A 359 5.61 -42.40 -20.17
C PHE A 359 5.36 -43.88 -19.83
N ASN A 360 5.99 -44.39 -18.77
CA ASN A 360 5.65 -45.70 -18.23
C ASN A 360 4.48 -45.56 -17.27
N ASP A 361 3.34 -45.92 -17.84
CA ASP A 361 2.07 -46.21 -17.20
C ASP A 361 2.15 -47.63 -16.60
N THR A 362 2.47 -47.74 -15.31
CA THR A 362 2.23 -48.96 -14.53
C THR A 362 2.09 -48.60 -13.05
N ASN A 363 0.86 -48.37 -12.59
CA ASN A 363 0.45 -48.90 -11.28
C ASN A 363 -1.08 -49.06 -11.22
N SER A 364 -1.55 -50.16 -11.80
CA SER A 364 -2.87 -50.71 -11.61
C SER A 364 -2.69 -52.07 -10.95
N LYS A 365 -3.53 -52.33 -9.94
CA LYS A 365 -3.68 -53.54 -9.11
C LYS A 365 -2.84 -53.54 -7.83
N ASP A 366 -3.50 -53.19 -6.74
CA ASP A 366 -3.70 -54.07 -5.58
C ASP A 366 -4.53 -53.33 -4.53
N ASN A 367 -5.84 -53.57 -4.54
CA ASN A 367 -6.65 -53.51 -3.32
C ASN A 367 -7.95 -54.30 -3.53
N GLU A 368 -7.79 -55.62 -3.58
CA GLU A 368 -8.87 -56.56 -3.33
C GLU A 368 -9.11 -56.66 -1.82
N GLU A 369 -10.40 -56.68 -1.47
CA GLU A 369 -10.97 -57.39 -0.33
C GLU A 369 -10.52 -57.02 1.09
N GLN A 370 -11.36 -56.24 1.79
CA GLN A 370 -12.01 -56.73 3.02
C GLN A 370 -13.40 -56.08 3.16
N LYS A 371 -14.42 -56.79 2.66
CA LYS A 371 -15.80 -56.66 3.13
C LYS A 371 -15.93 -57.50 4.40
N LEU A 372 -16.00 -56.87 5.56
CA LEU A 372 -16.53 -57.51 6.76
C LEU A 372 -17.93 -56.97 7.05
N THR A 373 -18.87 -57.83 6.70
CA THR A 373 -20.23 -57.97 7.19
C THR A 373 -20.44 -57.51 8.63
N VAL A 374 -21.41 -56.62 8.85
CA VAL A 374 -22.16 -56.53 10.11
C VAL A 374 -23.62 -56.77 9.77
N SER A 375 -24.07 -57.99 10.03
CA SER A 375 -25.49 -58.33 10.19
C SER A 375 -25.81 -58.36 11.68
N LEU A 376 -26.88 -57.64 12.03
CA LEU A 376 -27.89 -57.94 13.05
C LEU A 376 -27.46 -58.72 14.32
N LEU A 377 -27.49 -58.00 15.45
CA LEU A 377 -28.40 -58.28 16.57
C LEU A 377 -28.63 -57.00 17.39
#